data_AF-A0A2G6LYQ3-F1
#
_entry.id   AF-A0A2G6LYQ3-F1
#
_cell.length_a   1.000
_cell.length_b   1.000
_cell.length_c   1.000
_cell.angle_alpha   90.00
_cell.angle_beta   90.00
_cell.angle_gamma   90.00
#
_symmetry.space_group_name_H-M   'P 1'
#
loop_
_entity.id
_entity.type
_entity.pdbx_description
1 polymer ?
#
loop_
_entity_poly.entity_id
_entity_poly.type
_entity_poly.pdbx_seq_one_letter_code
_entity_poly.pdbx_strand_id
1 'polypeptide(L)'
;MVLFRSLFQKGYVMSALLQLDMNVLRWINVSLAHPVLTDFMMFITNKHNWYPIIAAAAVLLLVAGRKLPHDGNFIHRKNPRVYLFGLILCVLLSDQTGSFLKHNVERIRPSRDPVVSRQLYCPLHTAGRRSFPSNHAANAGSMAVFTAFFYPPLALPACGVALLVGLSRVYLAVHYPSDVLAGWLIGALTGWLVWKCLRKRSFATGVTGFANMFRFRQYQQTTPPPEGWETVSWVSNDGHNVKGWLLPGSENLIVFIHGLGGTALSRVKLAQRIREIDGSSFLLVPLRGSDGHPVWPVTGGVDEVHDVLGALKFSKDRGYSPYNTILYGTSMGGAASLKACALAGNLLPHGLILHGVFAGFFDSAGNRLSGTGTWLLRLLMPSSSVKELDAFDPCFWAGLISRGCTVEYIYGRRDRTSPAEAGRRIEKSCSADTGGFTILENRGHPTGRNTSDEEFAEILSTVIRRIRSYRKR
;
A
#
# COMPACT_ATOMS: atom_id res chain seq x y z
N MET A 1 -23.88 36.47 4.75
CA MET A 1 -25.34 36.45 5.02
C MET A 1 -26.14 37.39 4.12
N VAL A 2 -25.64 38.57 3.72
CA VAL A 2 -26.40 39.55 2.91
C VAL A 2 -26.56 39.12 1.43
N LEU A 3 -25.56 38.44 0.84
CA LEU A 3 -25.63 37.99 -0.55
C LEU A 3 -26.68 36.89 -0.81
N PHE A 4 -26.93 36.03 0.18
CA PHE A 4 -27.92 34.95 0.06
C PHE A 4 -29.36 35.47 0.20
N ARG A 5 -29.58 36.53 0.98
CA ARG A 5 -30.89 37.22 1.08
C ARG A 5 -31.23 38.02 -0.19
N SER A 6 -30.23 38.58 -0.87
CA SER A 6 -30.40 39.37 -2.10
C SER A 6 -30.92 38.53 -3.28
N LEU A 7 -30.55 37.25 -3.38
CA LEU A 7 -31.06 36.34 -4.42
C LEU A 7 -32.53 35.92 -4.21
N PHE A 8 -33.06 36.05 -2.99
CA PHE A 8 -34.46 35.75 -2.66
C PHE A 8 -35.44 36.90 -2.99
N GLN A 9 -34.95 38.09 -3.36
CA GLN A 9 -35.79 39.28 -3.59
C GLN A 9 -36.27 39.47 -5.05
N LYS A 10 -35.91 38.58 -5.99
CA LYS A 10 -36.51 38.57 -7.34
C LYS A 10 -37.71 37.60 -7.39
N GLY A 11 -38.87 38.09 -6.96
CA GLY A 11 -40.10 37.32 -6.72
C GLY A 11 -40.68 36.53 -7.90
N TYR A 12 -40.27 36.76 -9.15
CA TYR A 12 -40.77 36.05 -10.33
C TYR A 12 -40.00 34.77 -10.67
N VAL A 13 -38.67 34.76 -10.52
CA VAL A 13 -37.85 33.56 -10.83
C VAL A 13 -37.96 32.53 -9.71
N MET A 14 -38.00 32.99 -8.45
CA MET A 14 -38.16 32.10 -7.29
C MET A 14 -39.55 31.44 -7.28
N SER A 15 -40.61 32.16 -7.68
CA SER A 15 -41.95 31.58 -7.81
C SER A 15 -42.05 30.58 -8.96
N ALA A 16 -41.43 30.86 -10.11
CA ALA A 16 -41.37 29.92 -11.23
C ALA A 16 -40.61 28.62 -10.88
N LEU A 17 -39.47 28.72 -10.18
CA LEU A 17 -38.71 27.54 -9.74
C LEU A 17 -39.47 26.72 -8.70
N LEU A 18 -40.13 27.36 -7.73
CA LEU A 18 -40.96 26.68 -6.74
C LEU A 18 -42.19 26.02 -7.40
N GLN A 19 -42.81 26.67 -8.38
CA GLN A 19 -43.92 26.10 -9.16
C GLN A 19 -43.46 24.90 -9.97
N LEU A 20 -42.30 24.96 -10.63
CA LEU A 20 -41.73 23.84 -11.37
C LEU A 20 -41.46 22.65 -10.43
N ASP A 21 -40.84 22.91 -9.28
CA ASP A 21 -40.53 21.91 -8.25
C ASP A 21 -41.81 21.22 -7.73
N MET A 22 -42.88 22.00 -7.55
CA MET A 22 -44.21 21.53 -7.17
C MET A 22 -44.91 20.74 -8.28
N ASN A 23 -44.85 21.20 -9.53
CA ASN A 23 -45.50 20.57 -10.66
C ASN A 23 -44.87 19.21 -10.96
N VAL A 24 -43.53 19.14 -10.96
CA VAL A 24 -42.79 17.89 -11.14
C VAL A 24 -43.05 16.93 -9.98
N LEU A 25 -43.07 17.42 -8.73
CA LEU A 25 -43.41 16.61 -7.58
C LEU A 25 -44.82 16.00 -7.73
N ARG A 26 -45.83 16.82 -8.02
CA ARG A 26 -47.22 16.35 -8.17
C ARG A 26 -47.35 15.35 -9.31
N TRP A 27 -46.72 15.62 -10.46
CA TRP A 27 -46.76 14.72 -11.59
C TRP A 27 -46.17 13.34 -11.24
N ILE A 28 -44.99 13.30 -10.63
CA ILE A 28 -44.36 12.03 -10.23
C ILE A 28 -45.16 11.34 -9.12
N ASN A 29 -45.62 12.07 -8.11
CA ASN A 29 -46.25 11.50 -6.93
C ASN A 29 -47.69 11.05 -7.19
N VAL A 30 -48.47 11.82 -7.95
CA VAL A 30 -49.90 11.57 -8.17
C VAL A 30 -50.13 10.81 -9.46
N SER A 31 -49.52 11.23 -10.58
CA SER A 31 -49.79 10.61 -11.89
C SER A 31 -49.19 9.20 -12.01
N LEU A 32 -48.14 8.90 -11.25
CA LEU A 32 -47.52 7.56 -11.23
C LEU A 32 -47.97 6.71 -10.03
N ALA A 33 -48.86 7.22 -9.17
CA ALA A 33 -49.27 6.52 -7.96
C ALA A 33 -49.92 5.16 -8.29
N HIS A 34 -49.26 4.07 -7.88
CA HIS A 34 -49.77 2.71 -8.03
C HIS A 34 -49.32 1.84 -6.84
N PRO A 35 -50.14 0.93 -6.29
CA PRO A 35 -49.78 0.11 -5.13
C PRO A 35 -48.45 -0.64 -5.29
N VAL A 36 -48.29 -1.39 -6.39
CA VAL A 36 -47.06 -2.14 -6.70
C VAL A 36 -45.83 -1.23 -6.80
N LEU A 37 -45.95 -0.09 -7.47
CA LEU A 37 -44.86 0.86 -7.61
C LEU A 37 -44.52 1.50 -6.25
N THR A 38 -45.53 1.70 -5.40
CA THR A 38 -45.35 2.22 -4.05
C THR A 38 -44.56 1.25 -3.19
N ASP A 39 -44.91 -0.03 -3.21
CA ASP A 39 -44.18 -1.07 -2.48
C ASP A 39 -42.72 -1.17 -2.96
N PHE A 40 -42.51 -1.12 -4.28
CA PHE A 40 -41.18 -1.10 -4.86
C PHE A 40 -40.38 0.14 -4.40
N MET A 41 -40.97 1.34 -4.45
CA MET A 41 -40.30 2.58 -4.03
C MET A 41 -40.04 2.59 -2.52
N MET A 42 -40.93 2.02 -1.70
CA MET A 42 -40.71 1.81 -0.27
C MET A 42 -39.55 0.83 -0.03
N PHE A 43 -39.45 -0.24 -0.82
CA PHE A 43 -38.34 -1.19 -0.75
C PHE A 43 -37.00 -0.50 -1.06
N ILE A 44 -36.94 0.25 -2.17
CA ILE A 44 -35.73 0.95 -2.61
C ILE A 44 -35.28 1.99 -1.59
N THR A 45 -36.20 2.71 -0.97
CA THR A 45 -35.85 3.81 -0.05
C THR A 45 -35.46 3.34 1.35
N ASN A 46 -35.88 2.14 1.76
CA ASN A 46 -35.62 1.63 3.09
C ASN A 46 -34.20 1.07 3.22
N LYS A 47 -33.36 1.79 3.98
CA LYS A 47 -31.95 1.41 4.24
C LYS A 47 -31.76 0.00 4.81
N HIS A 48 -32.73 -0.52 5.57
CA HIS A 48 -32.61 -1.84 6.21
C HIS A 48 -32.60 -2.97 5.17
N ASN A 49 -33.30 -2.79 4.05
CA ASN A 49 -33.32 -3.76 2.95
C ASN A 49 -31.97 -3.86 2.24
N TRP A 50 -31.18 -2.78 2.25
CA TRP A 50 -29.88 -2.73 1.60
C TRP A 50 -28.75 -3.30 2.44
N TYR A 51 -28.86 -3.33 3.77
CA TYR A 51 -27.81 -3.89 4.64
C TYR A 51 -27.38 -5.31 4.29
N PRO A 52 -28.29 -6.31 4.13
CA PRO A 52 -27.87 -7.67 3.77
C PRO A 52 -27.24 -7.73 2.37
N ILE A 53 -27.77 -6.98 1.40
CA ILE A 53 -27.24 -6.94 0.03
C ILE A 53 -25.83 -6.35 0.00
N ILE A 54 -25.62 -5.23 0.71
CA ILE A 54 -24.31 -4.58 0.84
C ILE A 54 -23.33 -5.49 1.59
N ALA A 55 -23.76 -6.15 2.65
CA ALA A 55 -22.92 -7.08 3.41
C ALA A 55 -22.49 -8.28 2.54
N ALA A 56 -23.43 -8.90 1.81
CA ALA A 56 -23.13 -10.00 0.89
C ALA A 56 -22.18 -9.56 -0.23
N ALA A 57 -22.43 -8.40 -0.85
CA ALA A 57 -21.55 -7.82 -1.86
C ALA A 57 -20.16 -7.51 -1.31
N ALA A 58 -20.05 -6.99 -0.09
CA ALA A 58 -18.78 -6.74 0.58
C ALA A 58 -18.01 -8.04 0.86
N VAL A 59 -18.68 -9.09 1.34
CA VAL A 59 -18.07 -10.41 1.55
C VAL A 59 -17.60 -11.01 0.22
N LEU A 60 -18.45 -11.00 -0.82
CA LEU A 60 -18.08 -11.47 -2.16
C LEU A 60 -16.88 -10.70 -2.72
N LEU A 61 -16.85 -9.38 -2.61
CA LEU A 61 -15.70 -8.55 -3.03
C LEU A 61 -14.43 -8.90 -2.24
N LEU A 62 -14.55 -9.15 -0.93
CA LEU A 62 -13.42 -9.51 -0.07
C LEU A 62 -12.91 -10.95 -0.29
N VAL A 63 -13.75 -11.86 -0.80
CA VAL A 63 -13.43 -13.27 -1.07
C VAL A 63 -13.00 -13.47 -2.53
N ALA A 64 -13.77 -12.97 -3.50
CA ALA A 64 -13.51 -13.09 -4.94
C ALA A 64 -12.39 -12.15 -5.42
N GLY A 65 -12.23 -10.97 -4.79
CA GLY A 65 -11.10 -10.07 -5.04
C GLY A 65 -9.72 -10.66 -4.69
N ARG A 66 -9.68 -11.91 -4.18
CA ARG A 66 -8.46 -12.68 -3.89
C ARG A 66 -8.04 -13.64 -5.02
N LYS A 67 -8.85 -13.85 -6.07
CA LYS A 67 -8.69 -14.99 -7.00
C LYS A 67 -8.48 -14.67 -8.48
N LEU A 68 -8.29 -13.42 -8.91
CA LEU A 68 -8.08 -13.12 -10.34
C LEU A 68 -6.60 -12.84 -10.65
N PRO A 69 -5.88 -13.79 -11.31
CA PRO A 69 -4.61 -13.49 -11.95
C PRO A 69 -4.88 -12.85 -13.32
N HIS A 70 -4.28 -11.69 -13.63
CA HIS A 70 -3.72 -11.41 -14.97
C HIS A 70 -3.11 -10.01 -15.15
N ASP A 71 -1.99 -10.02 -15.86
CA ASP A 71 -1.34 -9.06 -16.77
C ASP A 71 -1.56 -7.54 -16.65
N GLY A 72 -0.50 -6.90 -16.16
CA GLY A 72 0.35 -6.08 -17.03
C GLY A 72 -0.07 -4.66 -17.37
N ASN A 73 -1.35 -4.28 -17.27
CA ASN A 73 -1.79 -2.95 -17.70
C ASN A 73 -2.29 -2.03 -16.57
N PHE A 74 -1.98 -0.75 -16.75
CA PHE A 74 -1.96 0.39 -15.82
C PHE A 74 -3.33 0.79 -15.23
N ILE A 75 -4.00 -0.10 -14.49
CA ILE A 75 -5.10 0.26 -13.59
C ILE A 75 -4.74 -0.28 -12.21
N HIS A 76 -4.27 0.60 -11.33
CA HIS A 76 -3.97 0.32 -9.93
C HIS A 76 -4.89 -0.74 -9.35
N ARG A 77 -4.32 -1.88 -8.94
CA ARG A 77 -4.95 -2.96 -8.15
C ARG A 77 -6.00 -2.37 -7.21
N LYS A 78 -7.29 -2.45 -7.57
CA LYS A 78 -8.39 -1.88 -6.79
C LYS A 78 -8.63 -2.77 -5.58
N ASN A 79 -7.81 -2.59 -4.56
CA ASN A 79 -7.88 -3.37 -3.33
C ASN A 79 -9.31 -3.21 -2.76
N PRO A 80 -10.08 -4.32 -2.61
CA PRO A 80 -11.49 -4.24 -2.22
C PRO A 80 -11.68 -3.60 -0.84
N ARG A 81 -10.67 -3.66 0.03
CA ARG A 81 -10.68 -2.99 1.34
C ARG A 81 -10.67 -1.46 1.22
N VAL A 82 -9.95 -0.94 0.22
CA VAL A 82 -9.83 0.50 -0.05
C VAL A 82 -11.11 1.03 -0.64
N TYR A 83 -11.72 0.23 -1.51
CA TYR A 83 -13.05 0.51 -2.04
C TYR A 83 -14.09 0.57 -0.91
N LEU A 84 -14.15 -0.46 -0.05
CA LEU A 84 -15.06 -0.48 1.10
C LEU A 84 -14.82 0.69 2.05
N PHE A 85 -13.55 0.98 2.37
CA PHE A 85 -13.20 2.15 3.17
C PHE A 85 -13.66 3.46 2.52
N GLY A 86 -13.47 3.60 1.21
CA GLY A 86 -13.92 4.76 0.44
C GLY A 86 -15.44 4.91 0.42
N LEU A 87 -16.20 3.82 0.28
CA LEU A 87 -17.66 3.84 0.38
C LEU A 87 -18.15 4.29 1.76
N ILE A 88 -17.53 3.77 2.83
CA ILE A 88 -17.84 4.20 4.21
C ILE A 88 -17.57 5.71 4.35
N LEU A 89 -16.43 6.18 3.87
CA LEU A 89 -16.07 7.60 3.94
C LEU A 89 -17.03 8.48 3.12
N CYS A 90 -17.49 8.01 1.95
CA CYS A 90 -18.48 8.71 1.14
C CYS A 90 -19.79 8.91 1.91
N VAL A 91 -20.33 7.85 2.52
CA VAL A 91 -21.58 7.93 3.30
C VAL A 91 -21.42 8.86 4.50
N LEU A 92 -20.34 8.71 5.28
CA LEU A 92 -20.10 9.54 6.46
C LEU A 92 -20.00 11.03 6.11
N LEU A 93 -19.22 11.39 5.09
CA LEU A 93 -19.01 12.79 4.70
C LEU A 93 -20.26 13.42 4.06
N SER A 94 -20.97 12.67 3.22
CA SER A 94 -22.21 13.14 2.61
C SER A 94 -23.32 13.32 3.64
N ASP A 95 -23.47 12.40 4.60
CA ASP A 95 -24.50 12.49 5.64
C ASP A 95 -24.22 13.63 6.63
N GLN A 96 -22.95 13.83 7.02
CA GLN A 96 -22.56 14.96 7.88
C GLN A 96 -22.83 16.30 7.20
N THR A 97 -22.49 16.42 5.91
CA THR A 97 -22.70 17.63 5.11
C THR A 97 -24.20 17.91 4.93
N GLY A 98 -24.99 16.88 4.59
CA GLY A 98 -26.44 16.99 4.45
C GLY A 98 -27.13 17.36 5.77
N SER A 99 -26.70 16.75 6.88
CA SER A 99 -27.19 17.06 8.22
C SER A 99 -26.86 18.49 8.64
N PHE A 100 -25.65 18.97 8.38
CA PHE A 100 -25.28 20.37 8.62
C PHE A 100 -26.18 21.33 7.82
N LEU A 101 -26.36 21.11 6.52
CA LEU A 101 -27.20 21.97 5.67
C LEU A 101 -28.68 21.95 6.07
N LYS A 102 -29.21 20.80 6.51
CA LYS A 102 -30.58 20.68 7.03
C LYS A 102 -30.86 21.63 8.19
N HIS A 103 -29.90 21.79 9.11
CA HIS A 103 -30.04 22.69 10.26
C HIS A 103 -30.00 24.17 9.87
N ASN A 104 -29.41 24.51 8.72
CA ASN A 104 -29.26 25.88 8.28
C ASN A 104 -30.39 26.36 7.34
N VAL A 105 -30.96 25.46 6.53
CA VAL A 105 -31.97 25.81 5.52
C VAL A 105 -33.39 25.61 6.03
N GLU A 106 -33.62 24.61 6.88
CA GLU A 106 -34.90 24.33 7.56
C GLU A 106 -36.15 24.21 6.67
N ARG A 107 -35.98 23.98 5.36
CA ARG A 107 -37.10 23.77 4.43
C ARG A 107 -38.00 22.62 4.90
N ILE A 108 -39.31 22.85 4.90
CA ILE A 108 -40.32 21.85 5.29
C ILE A 108 -40.44 20.78 4.19
N ARG A 109 -40.71 19.52 4.56
CA ARG A 109 -40.98 18.43 3.58
C ARG A 109 -42.39 18.54 2.99
N PRO A 110 -42.61 18.13 1.73
CA PRO A 110 -43.94 18.15 1.13
C PRO A 110 -44.99 17.38 1.96
N SER A 111 -44.63 16.19 2.45
CA SER A 111 -45.46 15.36 3.33
C SER A 111 -45.71 15.92 4.73
N ARG A 112 -44.99 16.97 5.15
CA ARG A 112 -45.14 17.61 6.48
C ARG A 112 -45.71 19.02 6.40
N ASP A 113 -45.89 19.55 5.19
CA ASP A 113 -46.51 20.85 4.97
C ASP A 113 -48.05 20.68 5.02
N PRO A 114 -48.77 21.40 5.90
CA PRO A 114 -50.21 21.22 6.10
C PRO A 114 -51.08 21.51 4.87
N VAL A 115 -50.58 22.30 3.92
CA VAL A 115 -51.30 22.69 2.70
C VAL A 115 -50.90 21.76 1.55
N VAL A 116 -49.60 21.53 1.38
CA VAL A 116 -49.08 20.73 0.25
C VAL A 116 -49.40 19.24 0.42
N SER A 117 -49.29 18.69 1.63
CA SER A 117 -49.52 17.26 1.89
C SER A 117 -50.95 16.81 1.55
N ARG A 118 -51.94 17.68 1.65
CA ARG A 118 -53.36 17.39 1.29
C ARG A 118 -53.57 17.11 -0.20
N GLN A 119 -52.59 17.46 -1.02
CA GLN A 119 -52.65 17.37 -2.48
C GLN A 119 -51.74 16.26 -3.02
N LEU A 120 -51.14 15.46 -2.13
CA LEU A 120 -50.13 14.46 -2.45
C LEU A 120 -50.49 13.12 -1.82
N TYR A 121 -50.08 12.05 -2.49
CA TYR A 121 -50.09 10.71 -1.92
C TYR A 121 -48.86 10.52 -1.02
N CYS A 122 -49.05 10.46 0.30
CA CYS A 122 -47.95 10.47 1.28
C CYS A 122 -47.85 9.14 2.07
N PRO A 123 -47.40 8.04 1.45
CA PRO A 123 -47.38 6.71 2.09
C PRO A 123 -46.32 6.58 3.21
N LEU A 124 -45.32 7.47 3.26
CA LEU A 124 -44.19 7.37 4.19
C LEU A 124 -44.28 8.41 5.33
N HIS A 125 -44.95 8.05 6.43
CA HIS A 125 -45.23 8.95 7.55
C HIS A 125 -44.06 9.17 8.54
N THR A 126 -43.03 8.32 8.50
CA THR A 126 -41.89 8.35 9.45
C THR A 126 -40.80 9.37 9.10
N ALA A 127 -40.97 10.11 8.00
CA ALA A 127 -40.01 11.12 7.57
C ALA A 127 -39.96 12.32 8.55
N GLY A 128 -38.75 12.75 8.94
CA GLY A 128 -38.53 13.94 9.79
C GLY A 128 -38.96 15.25 9.12
N ARG A 129 -38.93 16.38 9.85
CA ARG A 129 -39.53 17.65 9.37
C ARG A 129 -38.75 18.37 8.25
N ARG A 130 -37.41 18.28 8.26
CA ARG A 130 -36.50 19.05 7.37
C ARG A 130 -36.22 18.32 6.05
N SER A 131 -36.41 19.00 4.92
CA SER A 131 -36.33 18.45 3.56
C SER A 131 -34.97 18.64 2.90
N PHE A 132 -34.43 19.85 2.85
CA PHE A 132 -33.24 20.17 2.07
C PHE A 132 -31.91 19.90 2.80
N PRO A 133 -30.88 19.32 2.15
CA PRO A 133 -30.94 18.49 0.93
C PRO A 133 -31.40 17.05 1.26
N SER A 134 -31.61 16.21 0.25
CA SER A 134 -31.88 14.78 0.47
C SER A 134 -30.61 14.00 0.81
N ASN A 135 -30.42 13.57 2.07
CA ASN A 135 -29.27 12.74 2.47
C ASN A 135 -29.26 11.37 1.75
N HIS A 136 -30.43 10.80 1.42
CA HIS A 136 -30.48 9.55 0.67
C HIS A 136 -29.92 9.73 -0.74
N ALA A 137 -30.28 10.84 -1.42
CA ALA A 137 -29.74 11.18 -2.73
C ALA A 137 -28.25 11.53 -2.65
N ALA A 138 -27.81 12.25 -1.60
CA ALA A 138 -26.40 12.57 -1.39
C ALA A 138 -25.53 11.33 -1.18
N ASN A 139 -25.96 10.42 -0.30
CA ASN A 139 -25.22 9.18 -0.03
C ASN A 139 -25.19 8.27 -1.27
N ALA A 140 -26.30 8.11 -1.98
CA ALA A 140 -26.34 7.30 -3.20
C ALA A 140 -25.50 7.94 -4.32
N GLY A 141 -25.56 9.26 -4.49
CA GLY A 141 -24.75 10.00 -5.46
C GLY A 141 -23.25 9.92 -5.17
N SER A 142 -22.83 10.02 -3.90
CA SER A 142 -21.41 9.90 -3.55
C SER A 142 -20.85 8.50 -3.76
N MET A 143 -21.60 7.48 -3.37
CA MET A 143 -21.25 6.09 -3.67
C MET A 143 -21.19 5.83 -5.18
N ALA A 144 -22.16 6.33 -5.96
CA ALA A 144 -22.19 6.13 -7.40
C ALA A 144 -20.99 6.78 -8.11
N VAL A 145 -20.69 8.04 -7.80
CA VAL A 145 -19.54 8.74 -8.40
C VAL A 145 -18.22 8.12 -7.95
N PHE A 146 -18.07 7.81 -6.66
CA PHE A 146 -16.88 7.10 -6.18
C PHE A 146 -16.71 5.76 -6.90
N THR A 147 -17.79 4.99 -7.07
CA THR A 147 -17.78 3.71 -7.80
C THR A 147 -17.49 3.90 -9.28
N ALA A 148 -18.00 4.93 -9.94
CA ALA A 148 -17.72 5.17 -11.35
C ALA A 148 -16.23 5.42 -11.60
N PHE A 149 -15.58 6.20 -10.73
CA PHE A 149 -14.13 6.42 -10.83
C PHE A 149 -13.29 5.26 -10.30
N PHE A 150 -13.75 4.59 -9.23
CA PHE A 150 -13.03 3.48 -8.59
C PHE A 150 -13.29 2.13 -9.27
N TYR A 151 -14.35 1.92 -10.04
CA TYR A 151 -14.67 0.72 -10.83
C TYR A 151 -15.56 1.11 -12.04
N PRO A 152 -14.98 1.64 -13.14
CA PRO A 152 -15.73 2.10 -14.32
C PRO A 152 -16.76 1.11 -14.88
N PRO A 153 -16.51 -0.23 -14.91
CA PRO A 153 -17.53 -1.17 -15.36
C PRO A 153 -18.83 -1.15 -14.53
N LEU A 154 -18.77 -0.70 -13.27
CA LEU A 154 -19.92 -0.57 -12.37
C LEU A 154 -20.52 0.85 -12.38
N ALA A 155 -20.03 1.77 -13.21
CA ALA A 155 -20.50 3.15 -13.24
C ALA A 155 -22.00 3.24 -13.58
N LEU A 156 -22.43 2.62 -14.67
CA LEU A 156 -23.82 2.62 -15.11
C LEU A 156 -24.78 2.03 -14.07
N PRO A 157 -24.56 0.81 -13.53
CA PRO A 157 -25.47 0.27 -12.52
C PRO A 157 -25.47 1.11 -11.24
N ALA A 158 -24.32 1.64 -10.80
CA ALA A 158 -24.26 2.47 -9.60
C ALA A 158 -25.00 3.81 -9.78
N CYS A 159 -24.86 4.47 -10.94
CA CYS A 159 -25.63 5.66 -11.28
C CYS A 159 -27.13 5.35 -11.39
N GLY A 160 -27.50 4.20 -11.98
CA GLY A 160 -28.89 3.73 -12.03
C GLY A 160 -29.51 3.59 -10.65
N VAL A 161 -28.81 2.97 -9.70
CA VAL A 161 -29.26 2.86 -8.30
C VAL A 161 -29.39 4.26 -7.67
N ALA A 162 -28.43 5.16 -7.87
CA ALA A 162 -28.51 6.52 -7.31
C ALA A 162 -29.69 7.34 -7.85
N LEU A 163 -30.00 7.17 -9.14
CA LEU A 163 -31.17 7.77 -9.78
C LEU A 163 -32.47 7.19 -9.19
N LEU A 164 -32.58 5.87 -9.09
CA LEU A 164 -33.74 5.19 -8.49
C LEU A 164 -33.96 5.60 -7.03
N VAL A 165 -32.89 5.68 -6.24
CA VAL A 165 -32.97 6.14 -4.85
C VAL A 165 -33.50 7.57 -4.79
N GLY A 166 -33.00 8.50 -5.61
CA GLY A 166 -33.50 9.88 -5.62
C GLY A 166 -34.95 9.99 -6.10
N LEU A 167 -35.32 9.27 -7.17
CA LEU A 167 -36.69 9.21 -7.68
C LEU A 167 -37.68 8.68 -6.63
N SER A 168 -37.29 7.65 -5.87
CA SER A 168 -38.12 7.13 -4.76
C SER A 168 -38.49 8.21 -3.75
N ARG A 169 -37.59 9.18 -3.50
CA ARG A 169 -37.82 10.26 -2.52
C ARG A 169 -38.86 11.27 -3.00
N VAL A 170 -38.88 11.55 -4.30
CA VAL A 170 -39.88 12.44 -4.92
C VAL A 170 -41.22 11.70 -5.02
N TYR A 171 -41.20 10.45 -5.48
CA TYR A 171 -42.39 9.60 -5.59
C TYR A 171 -43.11 9.44 -4.24
N LEU A 172 -42.39 9.30 -3.13
CA LEU A 172 -43.00 9.15 -1.80
C LEU A 172 -43.35 10.48 -1.11
N ALA A 173 -43.28 11.61 -1.82
CA ALA A 173 -43.57 12.97 -1.31
C ALA A 173 -42.75 13.39 -0.07
N VAL A 174 -41.55 12.82 0.10
CA VAL A 174 -40.66 13.13 1.24
C VAL A 174 -39.60 14.16 0.90
N HIS A 175 -39.40 14.48 -0.37
CA HIS A 175 -38.48 15.52 -0.82
C HIS A 175 -39.00 16.16 -2.11
N TYR A 176 -38.65 17.43 -2.31
CA TYR A 176 -38.84 18.09 -3.60
C TYR A 176 -37.77 17.64 -4.61
N PRO A 177 -38.03 17.68 -5.93
CA PRO A 177 -37.04 17.43 -6.97
C PRO A 177 -35.73 18.21 -6.77
N SER A 178 -35.81 19.48 -6.38
CA SER A 178 -34.63 20.32 -6.10
C SER A 178 -33.81 19.85 -4.89
N ASP A 179 -34.46 19.28 -3.86
CA ASP A 179 -33.76 18.71 -2.70
C ASP A 179 -32.94 17.47 -3.12
N VAL A 180 -33.45 16.69 -4.06
CA VAL A 180 -32.80 15.50 -4.62
C VAL A 180 -31.65 15.88 -5.53
N LEU A 181 -31.85 16.86 -6.42
CA LEU A 181 -30.80 17.38 -7.29
C LEU A 181 -29.63 17.95 -6.49
N ALA A 182 -29.90 18.77 -5.46
CA ALA A 182 -28.88 19.27 -4.57
C ALA A 182 -28.16 18.14 -3.82
N GLY A 183 -28.92 17.13 -3.38
CA GLY A 183 -28.35 15.91 -2.79
C GLY A 183 -27.36 15.24 -3.73
N TRP A 184 -27.76 14.93 -4.97
CA TRP A 184 -26.87 14.30 -5.95
C TRP A 184 -25.63 15.15 -6.26
N LEU A 185 -25.74 16.47 -6.35
CA LEU A 185 -24.59 17.36 -6.58
C LEU A 185 -23.59 17.31 -5.41
N ILE A 186 -24.08 17.41 -4.18
CA ILE A 186 -23.25 17.26 -2.97
C ILE A 186 -22.58 15.89 -2.97
N GLY A 187 -23.37 14.84 -3.23
CA GLY A 187 -22.88 13.47 -3.29
C GLY A 187 -21.78 13.30 -4.32
N ALA A 188 -22.00 13.75 -5.56
CA ALA A 188 -21.05 13.67 -6.65
C ALA A 188 -19.72 14.35 -6.31
N LEU A 189 -19.77 15.54 -5.71
CA LEU A 189 -18.58 16.25 -5.25
C LEU A 189 -17.85 15.47 -4.14
N THR A 190 -18.56 14.97 -3.14
CA THR A 190 -17.98 14.14 -2.07
C THR A 190 -17.30 12.89 -2.64
N GLY A 191 -17.99 12.15 -3.50
CA GLY A 191 -17.45 10.91 -4.10
C GLY A 191 -16.20 11.16 -4.94
N TRP A 192 -16.19 12.25 -5.73
CA TRP A 192 -15.01 12.66 -6.49
C TRP A 192 -13.83 13.05 -5.59
N LEU A 193 -14.08 13.82 -4.51
CA LEU A 193 -13.04 14.20 -3.56
C LEU A 193 -12.44 12.98 -2.85
N VAL A 194 -13.28 12.05 -2.38
CA VAL A 194 -12.83 10.81 -1.74
C VAL A 194 -11.98 9.99 -2.70
N TRP A 195 -12.42 9.80 -3.94
CA TRP A 195 -11.62 9.14 -4.97
C TRP A 195 -10.28 9.86 -5.21
N LYS A 196 -10.29 11.19 -5.33
CA LYS A 196 -9.10 11.99 -5.57
C LYS A 196 -8.09 11.88 -4.43
N CYS A 197 -8.54 11.83 -3.18
CA CYS A 197 -7.70 11.61 -2.01
C CYS A 197 -7.14 10.19 -1.94
N LEU A 198 -7.95 9.18 -2.26
CA LEU A 198 -7.55 7.78 -2.22
C LEU A 198 -6.67 7.36 -3.42
N ARG A 199 -6.80 7.98 -4.60
CA ARG A 199 -5.95 7.66 -5.77
C ARG A 199 -4.49 8.09 -5.59
N LYS A 200 -4.24 9.16 -4.84
CA LYS A 200 -2.89 9.74 -4.66
C LYS A 200 -2.09 9.06 -3.54
N ARG A 201 -2.73 8.26 -2.70
CA ARG A 201 -2.06 7.44 -1.69
C ARG A 201 -1.89 6.03 -2.20
N SER A 202 -0.77 5.82 -2.88
CA SER A 202 -0.26 4.48 -3.15
C SER A 202 -0.33 3.67 -1.85
N PHE A 203 -1.08 2.58 -1.85
CA PHE A 203 -1.04 1.53 -0.81
C PHE A 203 0.35 0.85 -0.69
N ALA A 204 1.39 1.45 -1.28
CA ALA A 204 2.79 1.11 -1.17
C ALA A 204 3.49 1.83 0.02
N THR A 205 2.89 2.87 0.59
CA THR A 205 3.49 3.67 1.68
C THR A 205 2.53 3.75 2.86
N GLY A 206 2.67 2.81 3.80
CA GLY A 206 1.89 2.76 5.04
C GLY A 206 1.82 1.35 5.62
N VAL A 207 1.13 1.20 6.76
CA VAL A 207 1.01 -0.05 7.51
C VAL A 207 0.50 -1.21 6.65
N THR A 208 -0.54 -0.96 5.85
CA THR A 208 -1.14 -1.98 4.96
C THR A 208 -0.22 -2.39 3.83
N GLY A 209 0.52 -1.45 3.23
CA GLY A 209 1.52 -1.73 2.21
C GLY A 209 2.66 -2.57 2.75
N PHE A 210 3.13 -2.23 3.95
CA PHE A 210 4.20 -2.95 4.64
C PHE A 210 3.76 -4.36 5.05
N ALA A 211 2.58 -4.52 5.64
CA ALA A 211 1.99 -5.82 5.96
C ALA A 211 1.81 -6.72 4.73
N ASN A 212 1.43 -6.12 3.59
CA ASN A 212 1.27 -6.86 2.34
C ASN A 212 2.59 -7.43 1.79
N MET A 213 3.75 -6.91 2.19
CA MET A 213 5.06 -7.45 1.79
C MET A 213 5.30 -8.85 2.36
N PHE A 214 4.73 -9.14 3.53
CA PHE A 214 4.77 -10.47 4.15
C PHE A 214 3.67 -11.38 3.60
N ARG A 215 2.49 -10.80 3.31
CA ARG A 215 1.29 -11.54 2.93
C ARG A 215 1.19 -11.94 1.46
N PHE A 216 1.94 -11.32 0.57
CA PHE A 216 1.82 -11.57 -0.87
C PHE A 216 3.19 -11.67 -1.51
N ARG A 217 3.30 -12.48 -2.57
CA ARG A 217 4.47 -12.46 -3.45
C ARG A 217 4.66 -11.04 -3.99
N GLN A 218 5.86 -10.52 -3.87
CA GLN A 218 6.28 -9.35 -4.62
C GLN A 218 6.63 -9.80 -6.03
N TYR A 219 5.61 -10.17 -6.80
CA TYR A 219 5.80 -10.46 -8.21
C TYR A 219 6.19 -9.16 -8.92
N GLN A 220 7.49 -8.97 -9.10
CA GLN A 220 8.02 -8.12 -10.16
C GLN A 220 8.30 -9.06 -11.33
N GLN A 221 7.69 -8.79 -12.48
CA GLN A 221 8.16 -9.36 -13.74
C GLN A 221 9.58 -8.82 -13.92
N THR A 222 10.58 -9.66 -13.69
CA THR A 222 11.98 -9.27 -13.84
C THR A 222 12.36 -9.45 -15.28
N THR A 223 12.39 -8.35 -16.03
CA THR A 223 13.20 -8.31 -17.25
C THR A 223 14.65 -8.58 -16.83
N PRO A 224 15.36 -9.50 -17.49
CA PRO A 224 16.77 -9.72 -17.21
C PRO A 224 17.57 -8.40 -17.28
N PRO A 225 18.69 -8.30 -16.55
CA PRO A 225 19.62 -7.19 -16.70
C PRO A 225 20.08 -7.02 -18.17
N PRO A 226 20.65 -5.86 -18.52
CA PRO A 226 21.18 -5.59 -19.86
C PRO A 226 22.32 -6.55 -20.25
N GLU A 227 22.82 -6.44 -21.48
CA GLU A 227 23.88 -7.27 -22.03
C GLU A 227 25.14 -7.31 -21.12
N GLY A 228 25.82 -8.46 -21.09
CA GLY A 228 26.97 -8.72 -20.24
C GLY A 228 26.65 -9.37 -18.88
N TRP A 229 25.37 -9.61 -18.57
CA TRP A 229 24.94 -10.37 -17.40
C TRP A 229 24.59 -11.82 -17.77
N GLU A 230 25.11 -12.77 -17.01
CA GLU A 230 24.76 -14.18 -17.09
C GLU A 230 23.54 -14.47 -16.21
N THR A 231 22.53 -15.11 -16.78
CA THR A 231 21.43 -15.66 -15.99
C THR A 231 21.87 -17.01 -15.42
N VAL A 232 21.96 -17.11 -14.09
CA VAL A 232 22.44 -18.30 -13.39
C VAL A 232 21.35 -18.87 -12.49
N SER A 233 21.48 -20.13 -12.10
CA SER A 233 20.52 -20.79 -11.22
C SER A 233 21.23 -21.70 -10.23
N TRP A 234 20.68 -21.78 -9.02
CA TRP A 234 21.19 -22.61 -7.93
C TRP A 234 20.04 -23.09 -7.04
N VAL A 235 20.38 -23.91 -6.05
CA VAL A 235 19.43 -24.41 -5.05
C VAL A 235 19.72 -23.72 -3.72
N SER A 236 18.70 -23.14 -3.10
CA SER A 236 18.78 -22.59 -1.74
C SER A 236 19.11 -23.69 -0.73
N ASN A 237 19.57 -23.32 0.47
CA ASN A 237 19.96 -24.30 1.48
C ASN A 237 18.79 -25.17 1.98
N ASP A 238 17.55 -24.73 1.78
CA ASP A 238 16.31 -25.45 2.06
C ASP A 238 15.68 -26.13 0.83
N GLY A 239 16.41 -26.21 -0.30
CA GLY A 239 16.05 -27.07 -1.43
C GLY A 239 15.22 -26.41 -2.54
N HIS A 240 15.14 -25.08 -2.60
CA HIS A 240 14.35 -24.37 -3.60
C HIS A 240 15.22 -23.83 -4.74
N ASN A 241 14.71 -23.92 -5.97
CA ASN A 241 15.39 -23.35 -7.14
C ASN A 241 15.35 -21.83 -7.11
N VAL A 242 16.53 -21.21 -7.19
CA VAL A 242 16.74 -19.77 -7.27
C VAL A 242 17.34 -19.45 -8.62
N LYS A 243 16.83 -18.41 -9.26
CA LYS A 243 17.36 -17.88 -10.52
C LYS A 243 17.84 -16.46 -10.24
N GLY A 244 19.10 -16.16 -10.51
CA GLY A 244 19.70 -14.84 -10.29
C GLY A 244 20.59 -14.43 -11.45
N TRP A 245 21.42 -13.41 -11.21
CA TRP A 245 22.21 -12.79 -12.26
C TRP A 245 23.65 -12.56 -11.82
N LEU A 246 24.59 -13.07 -12.61
CA LEU A 246 26.02 -12.92 -12.41
C LEU A 246 26.57 -11.94 -13.45
N LEU A 247 27.26 -10.91 -12.99
CA LEU A 247 28.09 -10.03 -13.81
C LEU A 247 29.54 -10.51 -13.69
N PRO A 248 30.09 -11.19 -14.70
CA PRO A 248 31.47 -11.66 -14.65
C PRO A 248 32.45 -10.47 -14.71
N GLY A 249 33.54 -10.61 -13.94
CA GLY A 249 34.69 -9.72 -13.85
C GLY A 249 35.93 -10.54 -13.45
N SER A 250 36.55 -10.19 -12.34
CA SER A 250 37.70 -10.87 -11.73
C SER A 250 37.28 -11.98 -10.77
N GLU A 251 38.27 -12.68 -10.19
CA GLU A 251 38.09 -13.66 -9.12
C GLU A 251 37.49 -13.09 -7.82
N ASN A 252 37.47 -11.77 -7.65
CA ASN A 252 36.82 -11.13 -6.52
C ASN A 252 35.32 -11.05 -6.75
N LEU A 253 34.52 -11.56 -5.81
CA LEU A 253 33.06 -11.61 -5.94
C LEU A 253 32.38 -10.74 -4.91
N ILE A 254 31.36 -10.00 -5.34
CA ILE A 254 30.41 -9.31 -4.46
C ILE A 254 29.04 -9.96 -4.62
N VAL A 255 28.53 -10.55 -3.54
CA VAL A 255 27.19 -11.15 -3.50
C VAL A 255 26.23 -10.12 -2.91
N PHE A 256 25.30 -9.61 -3.70
CA PHE A 256 24.36 -8.57 -3.27
C PHE A 256 23.01 -9.15 -2.84
N ILE A 257 22.58 -8.78 -1.62
CA ILE A 257 21.31 -9.17 -1.01
C ILE A 257 20.44 -7.92 -0.78
N HIS A 258 19.27 -7.88 -1.42
CA HIS A 258 18.36 -6.75 -1.34
C HIS A 258 17.51 -6.73 -0.06
N GLY A 259 16.96 -5.56 0.28
CA GLY A 259 16.04 -5.40 1.42
C GLY A 259 14.58 -5.78 1.12
N LEU A 260 13.74 -5.74 2.17
CA LEU A 260 12.30 -5.98 2.10
C LEU A 260 11.61 -5.00 1.13
N GLY A 261 10.76 -5.49 0.22
CA GLY A 261 10.15 -4.60 -0.77
C GLY A 261 11.04 -4.31 -1.98
N GLY A 262 12.30 -4.76 -1.95
CA GLY A 262 13.30 -4.52 -2.99
C GLY A 262 13.33 -5.61 -4.04
N THR A 263 14.29 -5.44 -4.95
CA THR A 263 14.65 -6.38 -6.01
C THR A 263 16.16 -6.49 -6.09
N ALA A 264 16.67 -7.67 -6.42
CA ALA A 264 18.07 -7.89 -6.71
C ALA A 264 18.56 -6.97 -7.84
N LEU A 265 17.69 -6.65 -8.80
CA LEU A 265 17.98 -5.78 -9.95
C LEU A 265 18.19 -4.31 -9.58
N SER A 266 17.87 -3.90 -8.34
CA SER A 266 18.06 -2.53 -7.87
C SER A 266 19.52 -2.06 -7.87
N ARG A 267 20.48 -2.99 -8.01
CA ARG A 267 21.92 -2.71 -8.01
C ARG A 267 22.63 -2.98 -9.32
N VAL A 268 21.90 -3.20 -10.42
CA VAL A 268 22.51 -3.43 -11.75
C VAL A 268 23.51 -2.34 -12.12
N LYS A 269 23.12 -1.07 -12.03
CA LYS A 269 23.99 0.07 -12.36
C LYS A 269 25.20 0.19 -11.44
N LEU A 270 24.98 0.02 -10.14
CA LEU A 270 26.05 0.02 -9.15
C LEU A 270 27.07 -1.09 -9.41
N ALA A 271 26.60 -2.31 -9.70
CA ALA A 271 27.44 -3.45 -10.01
C ALA A 271 28.29 -3.21 -11.27
N GLN A 272 27.70 -2.66 -12.33
CA GLN A 272 28.42 -2.28 -13.55
C GLN A 272 29.52 -1.26 -13.23
N ARG A 273 29.20 -0.23 -12.44
CA ARG A 273 30.17 0.81 -12.10
C ARG A 273 31.32 0.29 -11.23
N ILE A 274 31.03 -0.56 -10.23
CA ILE A 274 32.09 -1.16 -9.41
C ILE A 274 32.98 -2.07 -10.26
N ARG A 275 32.41 -2.86 -11.18
CA ARG A 275 33.20 -3.68 -12.12
C ARG A 275 34.14 -2.82 -12.96
N GLU A 276 33.70 -1.65 -13.42
CA GLU A 276 34.58 -0.71 -14.14
C GLU A 276 35.72 -0.17 -13.28
N ILE A 277 35.48 0.08 -11.98
CA ILE A 277 36.46 0.68 -11.06
C ILE A 277 37.52 -0.33 -10.59
N ASP A 278 37.11 -1.54 -10.21
CA ASP A 278 38.01 -2.51 -9.56
C ASP A 278 37.97 -3.93 -10.15
N GLY A 279 37.20 -4.13 -11.22
CA GLY A 279 37.09 -5.40 -11.90
C GLY A 279 36.30 -6.48 -11.14
N SER A 280 35.59 -6.18 -10.05
CA SER A 280 34.88 -7.21 -9.28
C SER A 280 33.74 -7.88 -10.08
N SER A 281 33.59 -9.19 -9.89
CA SER A 281 32.37 -9.91 -10.27
C SER A 281 31.22 -9.58 -9.30
N PHE A 282 29.98 -9.62 -9.79
CA PHE A 282 28.78 -9.36 -8.96
C PHE A 282 27.72 -10.45 -9.13
N LEU A 283 27.25 -11.02 -8.02
CA LEU A 283 26.10 -11.90 -8.00
C LEU A 283 24.90 -11.19 -7.38
N LEU A 284 23.84 -10.97 -8.15
CA LEU A 284 22.57 -10.46 -7.68
C LEU A 284 21.68 -11.63 -7.27
N VAL A 285 21.29 -11.65 -5.99
CA VAL A 285 20.53 -12.75 -5.39
C VAL A 285 19.09 -12.33 -5.14
N PRO A 286 18.13 -12.90 -5.89
CA PRO A 286 16.73 -12.95 -5.51
C PRO A 286 16.51 -13.66 -4.19
N LEU A 287 15.80 -13.01 -3.28
CA LEU A 287 15.32 -13.63 -2.06
C LEU A 287 13.97 -14.30 -2.29
N ARG A 288 13.58 -15.23 -1.41
CA ARG A 288 12.23 -15.78 -1.39
C ARG A 288 11.19 -14.65 -1.42
N GLY A 289 10.18 -14.84 -2.25
CA GLY A 289 9.06 -13.91 -2.40
C GLY A 289 9.33 -12.70 -3.30
N SER A 290 10.55 -12.53 -3.84
CA SER A 290 10.91 -11.50 -4.82
C SER A 290 11.45 -12.10 -6.12
N ASP A 291 11.47 -11.28 -7.19
CA ASP A 291 12.21 -11.55 -8.43
C ASP A 291 11.98 -12.94 -9.08
N GLY A 292 10.76 -13.47 -8.93
CA GLY A 292 10.38 -14.78 -9.47
C GLY A 292 10.75 -15.99 -8.61
N HIS A 293 11.42 -15.81 -7.46
CA HIS A 293 11.73 -16.88 -6.53
C HIS A 293 10.44 -17.50 -5.96
N PRO A 294 10.23 -18.83 -6.07
CA PRO A 294 8.91 -19.40 -5.85
C PRO A 294 8.48 -19.55 -4.38
N VAL A 295 9.30 -19.14 -3.41
CA VAL A 295 9.05 -19.37 -1.98
C VAL A 295 8.28 -18.20 -1.37
N TRP A 296 7.33 -18.48 -0.50
CA TRP A 296 6.49 -17.51 0.20
C TRP A 296 5.91 -18.19 1.48
N PRO A 297 5.74 -17.48 2.61
CA PRO A 297 5.90 -16.04 2.85
C PRO A 297 7.34 -15.53 2.97
N VAL A 298 7.51 -14.22 2.82
CA VAL A 298 8.73 -13.50 3.24
C VAL A 298 8.70 -13.38 4.76
N THR A 299 9.84 -13.56 5.42
CA THR A 299 9.91 -13.62 6.90
C THR A 299 10.71 -12.47 7.52
N GLY A 300 11.23 -11.56 6.71
CA GLY A 300 11.90 -10.35 7.20
C GLY A 300 13.35 -10.57 7.64
N GLY A 301 14.00 -11.62 7.12
CA GLY A 301 15.41 -11.94 7.33
C GLY A 301 15.64 -13.32 7.96
N VAL A 302 14.59 -13.98 8.46
CA VAL A 302 14.71 -15.23 9.22
C VAL A 302 15.01 -16.40 8.31
N ASP A 303 14.19 -16.59 7.29
CA ASP A 303 14.28 -17.70 6.34
C ASP A 303 15.03 -17.31 5.05
N GLU A 304 15.09 -16.01 4.74
CA GLU A 304 15.88 -15.49 3.62
C GLU A 304 17.36 -15.90 3.72
N VAL A 305 17.84 -16.26 4.92
CA VAL A 305 19.16 -16.84 5.17
C VAL A 305 19.47 -18.06 4.28
N HIS A 306 18.48 -18.91 4.00
CA HIS A 306 18.68 -20.12 3.20
C HIS A 306 19.00 -19.77 1.74
N ASP A 307 18.44 -18.67 1.24
CA ASP A 307 18.70 -18.16 -0.12
C ASP A 307 20.12 -17.60 -0.20
N VAL A 308 20.55 -16.88 0.85
CA VAL A 308 21.91 -16.34 0.98
C VAL A 308 22.95 -17.46 1.08
N LEU A 309 22.74 -18.47 1.93
CA LEU A 309 23.65 -19.62 2.07
C LEU A 309 23.75 -20.42 0.76
N GLY A 310 22.62 -20.62 0.07
CA GLY A 310 22.61 -21.25 -1.25
C GLY A 310 23.43 -20.46 -2.27
N ALA A 311 23.35 -19.14 -2.26
CA ALA A 311 24.14 -18.28 -3.14
C ALA A 311 25.64 -18.32 -2.83
N LEU A 312 26.04 -18.37 -1.55
CA LEU A 312 27.43 -18.53 -1.15
C LEU A 312 27.99 -19.90 -1.59
N LYS A 313 27.20 -20.97 -1.43
CA LYS A 313 27.57 -22.31 -1.91
C LYS A 313 27.74 -22.32 -3.42
N PHE A 314 26.77 -21.79 -4.16
CA PHE A 314 26.85 -21.63 -5.62
C PHE A 314 28.11 -20.85 -6.04
N SER A 315 28.42 -19.77 -5.33
CA SER A 315 29.59 -18.94 -5.61
C SER A 315 30.89 -19.75 -5.52
N LYS A 316 31.03 -20.54 -4.44
CA LYS A 316 32.16 -21.45 -4.25
C LYS A 316 32.24 -22.52 -5.34
N ASP A 317 31.10 -23.16 -5.64
CA ASP A 317 31.02 -24.21 -6.67
C ASP A 317 31.34 -23.66 -8.08
N ARG A 318 31.07 -22.36 -8.31
CA ARG A 318 31.42 -21.63 -9.54
C ARG A 318 32.90 -21.22 -9.61
N GLY A 319 33.67 -21.46 -8.56
CA GLY A 319 35.12 -21.16 -8.48
C GLY A 319 35.47 -19.87 -7.74
N TYR A 320 34.49 -19.14 -7.18
CA TYR A 320 34.78 -17.97 -6.36
C TYR A 320 35.14 -18.38 -4.94
N SER A 321 36.40 -18.19 -4.56
CA SER A 321 36.87 -18.48 -3.21
C SER A 321 36.13 -17.64 -2.16
N PRO A 322 35.70 -18.21 -1.01
CA PRO A 322 35.15 -17.43 0.11
C PRO A 322 36.10 -16.31 0.58
N TYR A 323 37.41 -16.53 0.48
CA TYR A 323 38.45 -15.54 0.79
C TYR A 323 38.50 -14.35 -0.19
N ASN A 324 37.87 -14.48 -1.35
CA ASN A 324 37.72 -13.45 -2.38
C ASN A 324 36.30 -12.85 -2.42
N THR A 325 35.42 -13.32 -1.53
CA THR A 325 33.99 -13.00 -1.58
C THR A 325 33.62 -11.98 -0.51
N ILE A 326 32.85 -10.97 -0.90
CA ILE A 326 32.24 -9.99 -0.01
C ILE A 326 30.72 -10.11 -0.13
N LEU A 327 30.04 -10.30 0.99
CA LEU A 327 28.58 -10.29 1.07
C LEU A 327 28.10 -8.86 1.34
N TYR A 328 27.26 -8.30 0.47
CA TYR A 328 26.71 -6.96 0.60
C TYR A 328 25.20 -7.01 0.81
N GLY A 329 24.77 -6.82 2.05
CA GLY A 329 23.35 -6.85 2.42
C GLY A 329 22.80 -5.47 2.75
N THR A 330 21.57 -5.20 2.29
CA THR A 330 20.85 -3.94 2.57
C THR A 330 19.61 -4.17 3.43
N SER A 331 19.43 -3.38 4.49
CA SER A 331 18.25 -3.45 5.36
C SER A 331 17.96 -4.90 5.82
N MET A 332 16.77 -5.44 5.54
CA MET A 332 16.42 -6.85 5.76
C MET A 332 17.45 -7.84 5.19
N GLY A 333 17.97 -7.60 3.99
CA GLY A 333 18.97 -8.44 3.35
C GLY A 333 20.27 -8.49 4.14
N GLY A 334 20.65 -7.38 4.80
CA GLY A 334 21.80 -7.35 5.71
C GLY A 334 21.56 -8.13 7.00
N ALA A 335 20.34 -8.15 7.52
CA ALA A 335 20.00 -8.99 8.67
C ALA A 335 20.05 -10.49 8.31
N ALA A 336 19.55 -10.87 7.13
CA ALA A 336 19.71 -12.22 6.59
C ALA A 336 21.19 -12.58 6.38
N SER A 337 22.00 -11.64 5.87
CA SER A 337 23.45 -11.80 5.70
C SER A 337 24.19 -12.02 7.02
N LEU A 338 23.81 -11.34 8.11
CA LEU A 338 24.37 -11.57 9.46
C LEU A 338 24.17 -13.02 9.89
N LYS A 339 22.91 -13.50 9.82
CA LYS A 339 22.57 -14.89 10.15
C LYS A 339 23.29 -15.87 9.22
N ALA A 340 23.42 -15.55 7.93
CA ALA A 340 24.11 -16.40 6.97
C ALA A 340 25.60 -16.53 7.30
N CYS A 341 26.30 -15.41 7.58
CA CYS A 341 27.71 -15.45 7.96
C CYS A 341 27.93 -16.25 9.25
N ALA A 342 27.07 -16.10 10.26
CA ALA A 342 27.16 -16.89 11.49
C ALA A 342 27.01 -18.41 11.25
N LEU A 343 26.26 -18.81 10.22
CA LEU A 343 25.99 -20.22 9.87
C LEU A 343 26.85 -20.74 8.71
N ALA A 344 27.69 -19.92 8.09
CA ALA A 344 28.32 -20.22 6.82
C ALA A 344 29.41 -21.31 6.91
N GLY A 345 30.01 -21.52 8.09
CA GLY A 345 31.11 -22.47 8.26
C GLY A 345 32.25 -22.21 7.27
N ASN A 346 32.56 -23.20 6.42
CA ASN A 346 33.60 -23.07 5.39
C ASN A 346 33.20 -22.22 4.16
N LEU A 347 31.98 -21.68 4.14
CA LEU A 347 31.49 -20.72 3.15
C LEU A 347 31.58 -19.27 3.64
N LEU A 348 32.14 -19.03 4.84
CA LEU A 348 32.23 -17.70 5.43
C LEU A 348 32.97 -16.74 4.48
N PRO A 349 32.32 -15.66 4.00
CA PRO A 349 32.97 -14.70 3.12
C PRO A 349 34.00 -13.87 3.89
N HIS A 350 35.07 -13.46 3.20
CA HIS A 350 36.12 -12.58 3.75
C HIS A 350 35.56 -11.25 4.26
N GLY A 351 34.48 -10.75 3.65
CA GLY A 351 33.87 -9.49 4.05
C GLY A 351 32.34 -9.50 4.10
N LEU A 352 31.80 -8.66 4.98
CA LEU A 352 30.37 -8.41 5.11
C LEU A 352 30.11 -6.90 5.16
N ILE A 353 29.35 -6.37 4.21
CA ILE A 353 28.90 -4.98 4.19
C ILE A 353 27.44 -4.93 4.64
N LEU A 354 27.21 -4.25 5.76
CA LEU A 354 25.90 -4.03 6.36
C LEU A 354 25.43 -2.60 6.08
N HIS A 355 24.50 -2.44 5.14
CA HIS A 355 23.98 -1.13 4.76
C HIS A 355 22.57 -0.90 5.29
N GLY A 356 22.42 0.01 6.27
CA GLY A 356 21.14 0.39 6.85
C GLY A 356 20.41 -0.75 7.56
N VAL A 357 21.15 -1.64 8.22
CA VAL A 357 20.60 -2.83 8.90
C VAL A 357 19.99 -2.44 10.24
N PHE A 358 18.83 -3.02 10.58
CA PHE A 358 18.17 -2.79 11.87
C PHE A 358 18.74 -3.71 12.95
N ALA A 359 18.73 -3.27 14.20
CA ALA A 359 19.03 -4.11 15.37
C ALA A 359 17.79 -4.84 15.91
N GLY A 360 16.59 -4.40 15.52
CA GLY A 360 15.32 -5.04 15.82
C GLY A 360 14.28 -4.65 14.77
N PHE A 361 13.55 -5.62 14.24
CA PHE A 361 12.63 -5.37 13.12
C PHE A 361 11.49 -4.44 13.52
N PHE A 362 10.81 -4.72 14.64
CA PHE A 362 9.66 -3.93 15.08
C PHE A 362 10.06 -2.55 15.63
N ASP A 363 11.28 -2.39 16.14
CA ASP A 363 11.83 -1.07 16.50
C ASP A 363 12.00 -0.22 15.23
N SER A 364 12.57 -0.80 14.17
CA SER A 364 12.72 -0.15 12.87
C SER A 364 11.36 0.18 12.22
N ALA A 365 10.40 -0.74 12.32
CA ALA A 365 9.02 -0.49 11.90
C ALA A 365 8.38 0.66 12.69
N GLY A 366 8.65 0.74 14.01
CA GLY A 366 8.25 1.83 14.91
C GLY A 366 8.73 3.19 14.44
N ASN A 367 10.02 3.30 14.09
CA ASN A 367 10.59 4.55 13.60
C ASN A 367 9.96 5.01 12.28
N ARG A 368 9.51 4.06 11.45
CA ARG A 368 8.91 4.34 10.14
C ARG A 368 7.40 4.59 10.18
N LEU A 369 6.66 3.87 11.04
CA LEU A 369 5.20 3.82 11.04
C LEU A 369 4.56 4.39 12.31
N SER A 370 5.36 4.83 13.30
CA SER A 370 4.97 5.13 14.68
C SER A 370 4.55 3.90 15.50
N GLY A 371 4.41 4.06 16.82
CA GLY A 371 4.00 2.98 17.72
C GLY A 371 2.62 2.41 17.39
N THR A 372 1.63 3.28 17.14
CA THR A 372 0.26 2.86 16.74
C THR A 372 0.27 2.16 15.38
N GLY A 373 1.10 2.63 14.45
CA GLY A 373 1.27 1.97 13.15
C GLY A 373 1.95 0.60 13.25
N THR A 374 2.85 0.41 14.21
CA THR A 374 3.54 -0.88 14.45
C THR A 374 2.62 -1.89 15.12
N TRP A 375 1.80 -1.44 16.07
CA TRP A 375 0.73 -2.28 16.63
C TRP A 375 -0.24 -2.76 15.54
N LEU A 376 -0.68 -1.85 14.67
CA LEU A 376 -1.56 -2.21 13.55
C LEU A 376 -0.85 -3.11 12.54
N LEU A 377 0.46 -2.93 12.33
CA LEU A 377 1.27 -3.80 11.48
C LEU A 377 1.27 -5.24 12.01
N ARG A 378 1.56 -5.44 13.30
CA ARG A 378 1.56 -6.75 13.95
C ARG A 378 0.22 -7.47 13.75
N LEU A 379 -0.90 -6.76 13.92
CA LEU A 379 -2.24 -7.28 13.69
C LEU A 379 -2.51 -7.66 12.22
N LEU A 380 -1.85 -6.98 11.29
CA LEU A 380 -1.96 -7.19 9.85
C LEU A 380 -0.90 -8.13 9.28
N MET A 381 -0.01 -8.73 10.07
CA MET A 381 0.95 -9.73 9.60
C MET A 381 0.43 -11.16 9.87
N PRO A 382 0.97 -12.20 9.20
CA PRO A 382 0.78 -13.59 9.65
C PRO A 382 1.35 -13.78 11.05
N SER A 383 0.66 -14.50 11.92
CA SER A 383 1.08 -14.69 13.32
C SER A 383 2.41 -15.45 13.46
N SER A 384 2.71 -16.38 12.54
CA SER A 384 4.01 -17.05 12.44
C SER A 384 5.14 -16.05 12.21
N SER A 385 5.02 -15.20 11.19
CA SER A 385 6.03 -14.18 10.86
C SER A 385 6.25 -13.19 12.01
N VAL A 386 5.20 -12.82 12.76
CA VAL A 386 5.38 -11.96 13.95
C VAL A 386 6.22 -12.66 15.02
N LYS A 387 5.91 -13.92 15.33
CA LYS A 387 6.66 -14.71 16.33
C LYS A 387 8.12 -14.90 15.93
N GLU A 388 8.37 -15.23 14.67
CA GLU A 388 9.72 -15.40 14.13
C GLU A 388 10.52 -14.10 14.19
N LEU A 389 9.91 -12.97 13.84
CA LEU A 389 10.56 -11.66 13.90
C LEU A 389 10.79 -11.15 15.33
N ASP A 390 9.91 -11.50 16.27
CA ASP A 390 10.14 -11.20 17.69
C ASP A 390 11.31 -12.01 18.26
N ALA A 391 11.53 -13.24 17.76
CA ALA A 391 12.64 -14.10 18.17
C ALA A 391 13.95 -13.81 17.41
N PHE A 392 13.89 -13.07 16.30
CA PHE A 392 15.04 -12.81 15.45
C PHE A 392 15.82 -11.57 15.90
N ASP A 393 17.01 -11.81 16.47
CA ASP A 393 17.92 -10.77 16.95
C ASP A 393 19.18 -10.67 16.07
N PRO A 394 19.30 -9.64 15.21
CA PRO A 394 20.52 -9.35 14.45
C PRO A 394 21.78 -9.18 15.29
N CYS A 395 21.70 -8.63 16.51
CA CYS A 395 22.87 -8.47 17.38
C CYS A 395 23.39 -9.82 17.87
N PHE A 396 22.50 -10.75 18.23
CA PHE A 396 22.87 -12.12 18.58
C PHE A 396 23.64 -12.79 17.43
N TRP A 397 23.11 -12.73 16.20
CA TRP A 397 23.77 -13.33 15.03
C TRP A 397 25.12 -12.68 14.72
N ALA A 398 25.26 -11.36 14.87
CA ALA A 398 26.54 -10.69 14.72
C ALA A 398 27.61 -11.21 15.72
N GLY A 399 27.20 -11.53 16.94
CA GLY A 399 28.07 -12.11 17.97
C GLY A 399 28.54 -13.54 17.67
N LEU A 400 27.90 -14.24 16.73
CA LEU A 400 28.28 -15.59 16.32
C LEU A 400 29.17 -15.62 15.06
N ILE A 401 29.43 -14.48 14.42
CA ILE A 401 30.30 -14.43 13.24
C ILE A 401 31.73 -14.75 13.67
N SER A 402 32.31 -15.77 13.04
CA SER A 402 33.67 -16.22 13.32
C SER A 402 34.71 -15.19 12.88
N ARG A 403 35.87 -15.19 13.55
CA ARG A 403 37.04 -14.41 13.15
C ARG A 403 37.47 -14.82 11.72
N GLY A 404 37.94 -13.84 10.93
CA GLY A 404 38.26 -14.03 9.51
C GLY A 404 37.22 -13.48 8.53
N CYS A 405 36.09 -12.95 9.04
CA CYS A 405 35.20 -12.07 8.28
C CYS A 405 35.38 -10.63 8.75
N THR A 406 35.65 -9.69 7.84
CA THR A 406 35.69 -8.26 8.15
C THR A 406 34.32 -7.63 7.89
N VAL A 407 33.74 -7.02 8.93
CA VAL A 407 32.42 -6.38 8.86
C VAL A 407 32.56 -4.86 8.72
N GLU A 408 31.85 -4.29 7.73
CA GLU A 408 31.75 -2.86 7.48
C GLU A 408 30.30 -2.39 7.60
N TYR A 409 30.11 -1.23 8.24
CA TYR A 409 28.80 -0.67 8.52
C TYR A 409 28.61 0.60 7.68
N ILE A 410 27.51 0.68 6.92
CA ILE A 410 27.16 1.85 6.10
C ILE A 410 25.77 2.35 6.49
N TYR A 411 25.68 3.59 6.94
CA TYR A 411 24.41 4.19 7.38
C TYR A 411 24.23 5.61 6.81
N GLY A 412 23.00 5.97 6.46
CA GLY A 412 22.67 7.33 6.07
C GLY A 412 22.46 8.24 7.29
N ARG A 413 23.03 9.45 7.29
CA ARG A 413 22.79 10.44 8.37
C ARG A 413 21.30 10.77 8.54
N ARG A 414 20.53 10.69 7.45
CA ARG A 414 19.07 10.94 7.45
C ARG A 414 18.25 9.66 7.51
N ASP A 415 18.85 8.52 7.83
CA ASP A 415 18.13 7.26 7.96
C ASP A 415 17.24 7.29 9.21
N ARG A 416 15.93 7.43 9.00
CA ARG A 416 14.93 7.39 10.07
C ARG A 416 14.30 6.01 10.24
N THR A 417 14.66 5.02 9.43
CA THR A 417 14.11 3.66 9.53
C THR A 417 15.04 2.78 10.36
N SER A 418 16.33 2.79 10.03
CA SER A 418 17.39 2.08 10.75
C SER A 418 18.53 3.05 11.01
N PRO A 419 18.41 3.92 12.04
CA PRO A 419 19.39 4.97 12.26
C PRO A 419 20.75 4.36 12.67
N ALA A 420 21.83 5.14 12.57
CA ALA A 420 23.20 4.66 12.76
C ALA A 420 23.43 4.02 14.14
N GLU A 421 22.67 4.42 15.16
CA GLU A 421 22.66 3.84 16.49
C GLU A 421 22.30 2.35 16.48
N ALA A 422 21.42 1.92 15.57
CA ALA A 422 21.14 0.49 15.36
C ALA A 422 22.39 -0.24 14.85
N GLY A 423 23.11 0.36 13.90
CA GLY A 423 24.40 -0.14 13.44
C GLY A 423 25.44 -0.24 14.55
N ARG A 424 25.54 0.79 15.39
CA ARG A 424 26.46 0.80 16.55
C ARG A 424 26.12 -0.29 17.58
N ARG A 425 24.85 -0.64 17.74
CA ARG A 425 24.43 -1.77 18.58
C ARG A 425 24.92 -3.10 18.00
N ILE A 426 24.76 -3.30 16.69
CA ILE A 426 25.24 -4.51 15.99
C ILE A 426 26.76 -4.58 16.08
N GLU A 427 27.47 -3.48 15.81
CA GLU A 427 28.94 -3.37 15.89
C GLU A 427 29.46 -3.78 17.26
N LYS A 428 28.86 -3.27 18.35
CA LYS A 428 29.25 -3.63 19.73
C LYS A 428 29.05 -5.10 20.05
N SER A 429 28.08 -5.75 19.42
CA SER A 429 27.79 -7.18 19.63
C SER A 429 28.58 -8.09 18.70
N CYS A 430 29.25 -7.55 17.67
CA CYS A 430 29.90 -8.34 16.63
C CYS A 430 31.23 -8.93 17.13
N SER A 431 31.42 -10.24 16.94
CA SER A 431 32.66 -10.95 17.31
C SER A 431 33.73 -10.93 16.22
N ALA A 432 33.35 -10.54 15.00
CA ALA A 432 34.22 -10.45 13.84
C ALA A 432 35.02 -9.13 13.80
N ASP A 433 36.04 -9.08 12.94
CA ASP A 433 36.87 -7.89 12.78
C ASP A 433 36.05 -6.74 12.21
N THR A 434 36.11 -5.57 12.84
CA THR A 434 35.43 -4.39 12.32
C THR A 434 36.35 -3.65 11.37
N GLY A 435 35.98 -3.62 10.08
CA GLY A 435 36.71 -2.90 9.04
C GLY A 435 36.48 -1.39 9.11
N GLY A 436 35.27 -0.97 9.52
CA GLY A 436 34.95 0.44 9.69
C GLY A 436 33.45 0.74 9.78
N PHE A 437 33.16 2.01 10.05
CA PHE A 437 31.81 2.54 10.17
C PHE A 437 31.68 3.83 9.35
N THR A 438 30.92 3.78 8.25
CA THR A 438 30.76 4.86 7.27
C THR A 438 29.39 5.51 7.39
N ILE A 439 29.37 6.83 7.62
CA ILE A 439 28.13 7.63 7.63
C ILE A 439 28.03 8.43 6.34
N LEU A 440 26.93 8.25 5.61
CA LEU A 440 26.63 8.97 4.38
C LEU A 440 25.83 10.24 4.71
N GLU A 441 26.47 11.41 4.68
CA GLU A 441 25.90 12.68 5.18
C GLU A 441 24.61 13.11 4.47
N ASN A 442 24.50 12.85 3.16
CA ASN A 442 23.37 13.28 2.34
C ASN A 442 22.38 12.16 1.99
N ARG A 443 22.45 11.01 2.68
CA ARG A 443 21.60 9.84 2.36
C ARG A 443 20.68 9.47 3.52
N GLY A 444 19.52 8.90 3.16
CA GLY A 444 18.59 8.25 4.09
C GLY A 444 18.72 6.72 4.03
N HIS A 445 17.67 6.01 4.42
CA HIS A 445 17.63 4.54 4.38
C HIS A 445 17.89 3.99 2.97
N PRO A 446 18.69 2.92 2.82
CA PRO A 446 18.92 2.28 1.53
C PRO A 446 17.60 1.75 0.97
N THR A 447 17.16 2.36 -0.13
CA THR A 447 16.02 1.90 -0.92
C THR A 447 16.45 1.83 -2.38
N GLY A 448 15.82 0.96 -3.19
CA GLY A 448 16.16 0.80 -4.60
C GLY A 448 15.94 2.03 -5.50
N ARG A 449 15.50 3.18 -4.94
CA ARG A 449 15.27 4.44 -5.69
C ARG A 449 16.29 5.54 -5.38
N ASN A 450 17.18 5.34 -4.40
CA ASN A 450 18.00 6.41 -3.81
C ASN A 450 19.50 6.33 -4.13
N THR A 451 19.89 5.91 -5.33
CA THR A 451 21.29 6.03 -5.77
C THR A 451 21.44 6.83 -7.06
N SER A 452 21.92 8.08 -6.94
CA SER A 452 22.97 8.52 -7.85
C SER A 452 24.12 7.55 -7.67
N ASP A 453 24.31 6.68 -8.66
CA ASP A 453 25.14 5.48 -8.54
C ASP A 453 26.64 5.81 -8.50
N GLU A 454 27.05 7.00 -8.97
CA GLU A 454 28.45 7.34 -9.20
C GLU A 454 29.19 7.70 -7.91
N GLU A 455 28.70 8.66 -7.13
CA GLU A 455 29.26 9.03 -5.83
C GLU A 455 29.25 7.83 -4.86
N PHE A 456 28.17 7.04 -4.87
CA PHE A 456 28.08 5.88 -3.98
C PHE A 456 29.00 4.74 -4.43
N ALA A 457 29.25 4.56 -5.73
CA ALA A 457 30.20 3.56 -6.22
C ALA A 457 31.62 3.84 -5.73
N GLU A 458 32.06 5.11 -5.71
CA GLU A 458 33.39 5.46 -5.18
C GLU A 458 33.52 5.18 -3.68
N ILE A 459 32.49 5.50 -2.92
CA ILE A 459 32.43 5.20 -1.48
C ILE A 459 32.46 3.68 -1.25
N LEU A 460 31.62 2.94 -1.98
CA LEU A 460 31.56 1.49 -1.88
C LEU A 460 32.88 0.83 -2.31
N SER A 461 33.51 1.32 -3.37
CA SER A 461 34.84 0.87 -3.82
C SER A 461 35.90 1.08 -2.72
N THR A 462 35.86 2.22 -2.03
CA THR A 462 36.74 2.48 -0.88
C THR A 462 36.51 1.50 0.26
N VAL A 463 35.25 1.18 0.58
CA VAL A 463 34.88 0.17 1.59
C VAL A 463 35.37 -1.22 1.18
N ILE A 464 35.17 -1.61 -0.09
CA ILE A 464 35.64 -2.89 -0.65
C ILE A 464 37.17 -3.02 -0.53
N ARG A 465 37.92 -1.97 -0.91
CA ARG A 465 39.38 -1.95 -0.77
C ARG A 465 39.81 -2.08 0.69
N ARG A 466 39.09 -1.45 1.63
CA ARG A 466 39.38 -1.57 3.06
C ARG A 466 39.18 -3.00 3.56
N ILE A 467 38.06 -3.63 3.25
CA ILE A 467 37.82 -5.05 3.57
C ILE A 467 38.96 -5.94 3.02
N ARG A 468 39.34 -5.72 1.77
CA ARG A 468 40.41 -6.51 1.12
C ARG A 468 41.79 -6.27 1.73
N SER A 469 42.06 -5.14 2.38
CA SER A 469 43.36 -4.89 3.01
C SER A 469 43.57 -5.72 4.28
N TYR A 470 42.50 -6.18 4.93
CA TYR A 470 42.57 -7.09 6.08
C TYR A 470 42.96 -8.53 5.72
N ARG A 471 43.08 -8.85 4.43
CA ARG A 471 43.37 -10.20 3.90
C ARG A 471 44.79 -10.74 4.21
N LYS A 472 45.60 -9.97 4.93
CA LYS A 472 47.02 -10.28 5.25
C LYS A 472 47.39 -10.08 6.73
N ARG A 473 46.42 -10.01 7.64
CA ARG A 473 46.66 -10.16 9.08
C ARG A 473 46.04 -11.47 9.55
#